data_AF-A0A7S2JLM5-F1
#
_entry.id   AF-A0A7S2JLM5-F1
#
_cell.length_a   1.000
_cell.length_b   1.000
_cell.length_c   1.000
_cell.angle_alpha   90.00
_cell.angle_beta   90.00
_cell.angle_gamma   90.00
#
_symmetry.space_group_name_H-M   'P 1'
#
loop_
_entity.id
_entity.type
_entity.pdbx_description
1 polymer ?
#
loop_
_entity_poly.entity_id
_entity_poly.type
_entity_poly.pdbx_seq_one_letter_code
_entity_poly.pdbx_strand_id
1 'polypeptide(L)'
;DLREDFKAAFTAFFDEDLPRCIEINRDIQAKIVSAQTLAYEADPGLQMMPGLRTDFKIGLYKEALATFHLLHSDLAMLIFAARDWTPDPPPADGNDESVFSAASAPAMDQQLTEFDPLAYLKSLKSVVGIGGIRQELFEALDIALGSLYNLLSHSLEDNDFQEGEQTAALLRTASVGFRKREEWMLEINRTPFKADVGNEQATQDPRVKITVICKALCNFKAHLGLIEELVAKNITL
;
A
#
# COMPACT_ATOMS: atom_id res chain seq x y z
N ASP A 1 -0.22 -2.71 14.52
CA ASP A 1 0.99 -2.12 13.95
C ASP A 1 0.83 -2.15 12.45
N LEU A 2 0.70 -0.99 11.80
CA LEU A 2 0.44 -0.89 10.36
C LEU A 2 1.57 -1.49 9.52
N ARG A 3 2.82 -1.48 10.02
CA ARG A 3 3.97 -2.06 9.30
C ARG A 3 3.78 -3.55 9.06
N GLU A 4 3.45 -4.29 10.12
CA GLU A 4 3.22 -5.73 10.04
C GLU A 4 1.97 -6.05 9.22
N ASP A 5 0.93 -5.21 9.30
CA ASP A 5 -0.28 -5.40 8.50
C ASP A 5 0.00 -5.26 7.00
N PHE A 6 0.74 -4.22 6.57
CA PHE A 6 1.13 -4.07 5.17
C PHE A 6 2.00 -5.23 4.69
N LYS A 7 2.99 -5.66 5.49
CA LYS A 7 3.81 -6.84 5.15
C LYS A 7 2.99 -8.11 5.01
N ALA A 8 2.03 -8.34 5.91
CA ALA A 8 1.15 -9.48 5.86
C ALA A 8 0.26 -9.45 4.61
N ALA A 9 -0.27 -8.28 4.24
CA ALA A 9 -1.06 -8.10 3.02
C ALA A 9 -0.23 -8.40 1.76
N PHE A 10 0.99 -7.87 1.66
CA PHE A 10 1.86 -8.16 0.52
C PHE A 10 2.34 -9.61 0.49
N THR A 11 2.58 -10.22 1.66
CA THR A 11 2.88 -11.66 1.76
C THR A 11 1.74 -12.46 1.17
N ALA A 12 0.50 -12.22 1.62
CA ALA A 12 -0.69 -12.85 1.07
C ALA A 12 -0.84 -12.60 -0.45
N PHE A 13 -0.60 -11.38 -0.92
CA PHE A 13 -0.63 -11.03 -2.33
C PHE A 13 0.38 -11.83 -3.17
N PHE A 14 1.65 -11.89 -2.76
CA PHE A 14 2.70 -12.61 -3.50
C PHE A 14 2.60 -14.13 -3.37
N ASP A 15 1.93 -14.62 -2.32
CA ASP A 15 1.71 -16.04 -2.07
C ASP A 15 0.37 -16.54 -2.68
N GLU A 16 -0.29 -15.70 -3.49
CA GLU A 16 -1.55 -16.00 -4.21
C GLU A 16 -2.79 -16.15 -3.29
N ASP A 17 -2.70 -15.69 -2.04
CA ASP A 17 -3.80 -15.68 -1.08
C ASP A 17 -4.55 -14.33 -1.10
N LEU A 18 -5.25 -14.09 -2.21
CA LEU A 18 -6.03 -12.87 -2.41
C LEU A 18 -7.13 -12.69 -1.33
N PRO A 19 -7.90 -13.71 -0.91
CA PRO A 19 -8.87 -13.58 0.17
C PRO A 19 -8.27 -13.04 1.46
N ARG A 20 -7.11 -13.55 1.88
CA ARG A 20 -6.41 -13.05 3.07
C ARG A 20 -5.91 -11.62 2.89
N CYS A 21 -5.40 -11.28 1.70
CA CYS A 21 -4.98 -9.91 1.39
C CYS A 21 -6.14 -8.90 1.54
N ILE A 22 -7.34 -9.28 1.07
CA ILE A 22 -8.56 -8.47 1.17
C ILE A 22 -8.97 -8.24 2.62
N GLU A 23 -8.95 -9.31 3.43
CA GLU A 23 -9.27 -9.25 4.86
C GLU A 23 -8.34 -8.26 5.58
N ILE A 24 -7.03 -8.41 5.38
CA ILE A 24 -6.01 -7.55 5.99
C ILE A 24 -6.16 -6.10 5.50
N ASN A 25 -6.46 -5.88 4.21
CA ASN A 25 -6.67 -4.53 3.68
C ASN A 25 -7.83 -3.81 4.38
N ARG A 26 -8.93 -4.52 4.69
CA ARG A 26 -10.05 -3.98 5.47
C ARG A 26 -9.61 -3.59 6.89
N ASP A 27 -8.78 -4.42 7.52
CA ASP A 27 -8.27 -4.16 8.87
C ASP A 27 -7.31 -2.96 8.89
N ILE A 28 -6.48 -2.79 7.85
CA ILE A 28 -5.63 -1.60 7.64
C ILE A 28 -6.50 -0.36 7.55
N GLN A 29 -7.55 -0.38 6.71
CA GLN A 29 -8.48 0.75 6.59
C GLN A 29 -9.12 1.12 7.92
N ALA A 30 -9.60 0.13 8.68
CA ALA A 30 -10.20 0.35 9.99
C ALA A 30 -9.21 1.00 10.98
N LYS A 31 -7.95 0.56 10.98
CA LYS A 31 -6.89 1.16 11.81
C LYS A 31 -6.57 2.59 11.40
N ILE A 32 -6.49 2.90 10.10
CA ILE A 32 -6.26 4.26 9.61
C ILE A 32 -7.41 5.19 10.04
N VAL A 33 -8.66 4.76 9.85
CA VAL A 33 -9.85 5.52 10.26
C VAL A 33 -9.85 5.75 11.76
N SER A 34 -9.58 4.72 12.57
CA SER A 34 -9.50 4.84 14.02
C SER A 34 -8.40 5.83 14.45
N ALA A 35 -7.21 5.74 13.85
CA ALA A 35 -6.10 6.64 14.13
C ALA A 35 -6.42 8.09 13.75
N GLN A 36 -7.17 8.31 12.66
CA GLN A 36 -7.61 9.63 12.24
C GLN A 36 -8.58 10.26 13.24
N THR A 37 -9.54 9.49 13.78
CA THR A 37 -10.44 9.96 14.84
C THR A 37 -9.64 10.37 16.08
N LEU A 38 -8.70 9.54 16.53
CA LEU A 38 -7.85 9.84 17.68
C LEU A 38 -6.96 11.07 17.47
N ALA A 39 -6.46 11.28 16.24
CA ALA A 39 -5.65 12.45 15.92
C ALA A 39 -6.44 13.77 16.03
N TYR A 40 -7.74 13.76 15.69
CA TYR A 40 -8.60 14.93 15.90
C TYR A 40 -8.86 15.19 17.39
N GLU A 41 -9.11 14.15 18.18
CA GLU A 41 -9.34 14.28 19.63
C GLU A 41 -8.08 14.75 20.39
N ALA A 42 -6.90 14.44 19.85
CA ALA A 42 -5.61 14.82 20.43
C ALA A 42 -5.15 16.24 20.04
N ASP A 43 -5.93 16.99 19.26
CA ASP A 43 -5.58 18.35 18.84
C ASP A 43 -5.60 19.32 20.06
N PRO A 44 -4.45 19.86 20.51
CA PRO A 44 -4.38 20.79 21.63
C PRO A 44 -5.15 22.08 21.38
N GLY A 45 -5.37 22.45 20.12
CA GLY A 45 -6.20 23.60 19.74
C GLY A 45 -7.69 23.42 20.07
N LEU A 46 -8.13 22.17 20.31
CA LEU A 46 -9.48 21.84 20.75
C LEU A 46 -9.59 21.65 22.27
N GLN A 47 -8.48 21.65 23.00
CA GLN A 47 -8.49 21.52 24.46
C GLN A 47 -8.86 22.86 25.13
N MET A 48 -9.79 22.84 26.10
CA MET A 48 -10.15 24.04 26.90
C MET A 48 -8.96 24.63 27.68
N MET A 49 -7.89 23.85 27.86
CA MET A 49 -6.62 24.28 28.41
C MET A 49 -5.51 23.64 27.55
N PRO A 50 -4.74 24.40 26.78
CA PRO A 50 -3.68 23.83 25.95
C PRO A 50 -2.62 23.19 26.86
N GLY A 51 -2.51 21.87 26.83
CA GLY A 51 -1.41 21.16 27.49
C GLY A 51 -0.06 21.44 26.82
N LEU A 52 1.04 21.11 27.51
CA LEU A 52 2.43 21.21 26.99
C LEU A 52 2.73 20.30 25.78
N ARG A 53 1.73 19.62 25.19
CA ARG A 53 1.92 18.76 24.02
C ARG A 53 2.10 19.65 22.79
N THR A 54 3.30 19.56 22.23
CA THR A 54 3.83 20.40 21.16
C THR A 54 3.13 20.21 19.82
N ASP A 55 2.88 21.33 19.13
CA ASP A 55 2.29 21.41 17.79
C ASP A 55 3.02 20.56 16.72
N PHE A 56 4.32 20.28 16.93
CA PHE A 56 5.15 19.58 15.93
C PHE A 56 4.66 18.16 15.62
N LYS A 57 4.18 17.42 16.63
CA LYS A 57 3.73 16.03 16.41
C LYS A 57 2.42 15.98 15.64
N ILE A 58 1.57 16.99 15.74
CA ILE A 58 0.26 16.99 15.09
C ILE A 58 0.40 17.11 13.58
N GLY A 59 1.29 17.99 13.10
CA GLY A 59 1.61 18.10 11.68
C GLY A 59 2.14 16.77 11.14
N LEU A 60 3.13 16.21 11.85
CA LEU A 60 3.70 14.90 11.53
C LEU A 60 2.64 13.77 11.50
N TYR A 61 1.72 13.71 12.47
CA TYR A 61 0.64 12.73 12.50
C TYR A 61 -0.35 12.92 11.35
N LYS A 62 -0.80 14.16 11.09
CA LYS A 62 -1.77 14.46 10.02
C LYS A 62 -1.20 14.13 8.64
N GLU A 63 0.06 14.48 8.40
CA GLU A 63 0.76 14.16 7.15
C GLU A 63 0.99 12.64 7.01
N ALA A 64 1.46 11.97 8.05
CA ALA A 64 1.65 10.51 8.03
C ALA A 64 0.33 9.75 7.77
N LEU A 65 -0.78 10.17 8.40
CA LEU A 65 -2.10 9.59 8.17
C LEU A 65 -2.59 9.80 6.73
N ALA A 66 -2.36 10.98 6.15
CA ALA A 66 -2.67 11.22 4.74
C ALA A 66 -1.87 10.27 3.83
N THR A 67 -0.58 10.06 4.13
CA THR A 67 0.24 9.10 3.36
C THR A 67 -0.20 7.65 3.56
N PHE A 68 -0.66 7.26 4.76
CA PHE A 68 -1.22 5.92 4.97
C PHE A 68 -2.48 5.65 4.14
N HIS A 69 -3.33 6.65 3.91
CA HIS A 69 -4.46 6.53 2.98
C HIS A 69 -4.01 6.27 1.54
N LEU A 70 -2.92 6.93 1.11
CA LEU A 70 -2.34 6.69 -0.22
C LEU A 70 -1.78 5.26 -0.34
N LEU A 71 -1.05 4.78 0.67
CA LEU A 71 -0.54 3.41 0.73
C LEU A 71 -1.67 2.38 0.71
N HIS A 72 -2.74 2.61 1.47
CA HIS A 72 -3.94 1.76 1.44
C HIS A 72 -4.61 1.78 0.06
N SER A 73 -4.72 2.95 -0.59
CA SER A 73 -5.28 3.07 -1.94
C SER A 73 -4.50 2.26 -2.97
N ASP A 74 -3.17 2.31 -2.93
CA ASP A 74 -2.33 1.50 -3.82
C ASP A 74 -2.50 -0.01 -3.57
N LEU A 75 -2.61 -0.43 -2.30
CA LEU A 75 -2.90 -1.83 -1.95
C LEU A 75 -4.29 -2.26 -2.47
N ALA A 76 -5.30 -1.40 -2.34
CA ALA A 76 -6.62 -1.64 -2.90
C ALA A 76 -6.60 -1.75 -4.44
N MET A 77 -5.77 -0.93 -5.12
CA MET A 77 -5.57 -1.05 -6.57
C MET A 77 -4.91 -2.38 -6.96
N LEU A 78 -3.96 -2.87 -6.17
CA LEU A 78 -3.35 -4.19 -6.38
C LEU A 78 -4.38 -5.31 -6.28
N ILE A 79 -5.20 -5.27 -5.24
CA ILE A 79 -6.30 -6.22 -5.03
C ILE A 79 -7.27 -6.15 -6.20
N PHE A 80 -7.66 -4.95 -6.63
CA PHE A 80 -8.59 -4.77 -7.73
C PHE A 80 -8.04 -5.34 -9.05
N ALA A 81 -6.77 -5.09 -9.35
CA ALA A 81 -6.12 -5.60 -10.57
C ALA A 81 -5.90 -7.12 -10.56
N ALA A 82 -5.77 -7.72 -9.37
CA ALA A 82 -5.67 -9.16 -9.20
C ALA A 82 -7.03 -9.88 -9.26
N ARG A 83 -8.14 -9.17 -9.08
CA ARG A 83 -9.49 -9.72 -9.19
C ARG A 83 -9.95 -9.74 -10.63
N ASP A 84 -10.76 -10.73 -10.95
CA ASP A 84 -11.57 -10.70 -12.16
C ASP A 84 -12.69 -9.67 -11.96
N TRP A 85 -12.74 -8.69 -12.86
CA TRP A 85 -13.82 -7.73 -12.94
C TRP A 85 -15.13 -8.43 -13.37
N THR A 86 -16.03 -8.60 -12.43
CA THR A 86 -17.42 -8.95 -12.73
C THR A 86 -18.23 -7.65 -12.80
N PRO A 87 -18.89 -7.32 -13.92
CA PRO A 87 -19.84 -6.22 -13.94
C PRO A 87 -20.88 -6.46 -12.86
N ASP A 88 -21.23 -5.42 -12.10
CA ASP A 88 -22.38 -5.49 -11.21
C ASP A 88 -23.61 -5.90 -12.04
N PRO A 89 -24.43 -6.85 -11.56
CA PRO A 89 -25.67 -7.14 -12.25
C PRO A 89 -26.49 -5.84 -12.34
N PRO A 90 -27.16 -5.57 -13.47
CA PRO A 90 -27.98 -4.39 -13.60
C PRO A 90 -29.00 -4.37 -12.45
N PRO A 91 -29.26 -3.20 -11.84
CA PRO A 91 -30.22 -3.10 -10.76
C PRO A 91 -31.56 -3.66 -11.25
N ALA A 92 -32.14 -4.60 -10.51
CA ALA A 92 -33.33 -5.33 -10.94
C ALA A 92 -34.57 -4.42 -11.07
N ASP A 93 -34.49 -3.20 -10.54
CA ASP A 93 -35.64 -2.35 -10.24
C ASP A 93 -35.53 -0.92 -10.80
N GLY A 94 -34.40 -0.56 -11.44
CA GLY A 94 -34.18 0.81 -11.95
C GLY A 94 -34.10 1.89 -10.86
N ASN A 95 -33.89 1.51 -9.60
CA ASN A 95 -33.62 2.44 -8.50
C ASN A 95 -32.11 2.52 -8.25
N ASP A 96 -31.53 3.69 -8.50
CA ASP A 96 -30.14 4.02 -8.15
C ASP A 96 -30.01 4.27 -6.64
N GLU A 97 -30.31 3.25 -5.82
CA GLU A 97 -29.89 3.30 -4.42
C GLU A 97 -28.38 3.08 -4.36
N SER A 98 -27.69 4.07 -3.80
CA SER A 98 -26.24 4.19 -3.78
C SER A 98 -25.55 2.94 -3.22
N VAL A 99 -24.65 2.39 -4.04
CA VAL A 99 -23.89 1.13 -3.86
C VAL A 99 -22.85 1.18 -2.73
N PHE A 100 -23.06 2.00 -1.69
CA PHE A 100 -22.22 2.03 -0.48
C PHE A 100 -22.82 1.25 0.69
N SER A 101 -23.89 0.49 0.48
CA SER A 101 -24.36 -0.50 1.46
C SER A 101 -23.40 -1.69 1.47
N ALA A 102 -22.57 -1.73 2.49
CA ALA A 102 -21.65 -2.80 2.82
C ALA A 102 -22.40 -4.11 3.13
N ALA A 103 -22.92 -4.82 2.13
CA ALA A 103 -23.54 -6.15 2.30
C ALA A 103 -23.75 -6.89 0.97
N SER A 104 -22.74 -6.98 0.11
CA SER A 104 -22.75 -7.97 -0.96
C SER A 104 -21.31 -8.31 -1.33
N ALA A 105 -20.75 -9.28 -0.59
CA ALA A 105 -19.70 -10.09 -1.17
C ALA A 105 -20.30 -10.72 -2.44
N PRO A 106 -19.80 -10.41 -3.65
CA PRO A 106 -20.26 -11.13 -4.82
C PRO A 106 -19.93 -12.60 -4.58
N ALA A 107 -20.92 -13.46 -4.81
CA ALA A 107 -20.73 -14.89 -4.78
C ALA A 107 -19.52 -15.23 -5.67
N MET A 108 -18.56 -15.99 -5.12
CA MET A 108 -17.42 -16.55 -5.84
C MET A 108 -17.92 -17.61 -6.85
N ASP A 109 -18.66 -17.21 -7.87
CA ASP A 109 -18.69 -17.98 -9.11
C ASP A 109 -17.49 -17.50 -9.93
N GLN A 110 -16.34 -18.13 -9.65
CA GLN A 110 -15.12 -18.00 -10.43
C GLN A 110 -15.40 -18.54 -11.84
N GLN A 111 -15.84 -17.68 -12.74
CA GLN A 111 -15.51 -17.87 -14.15
C GLN A 111 -13.99 -17.69 -14.25
N LEU A 112 -13.28 -18.81 -14.18
CA LEU A 112 -11.84 -18.92 -14.41
C LEU A 112 -11.50 -18.22 -15.72
N THR A 113 -10.98 -16.99 -15.64
CA THR A 113 -10.13 -16.47 -16.69
C THR A 113 -8.92 -17.42 -16.80
N GLU A 114 -8.47 -17.75 -18.03
CA GLU A 114 -7.31 -18.65 -18.21
C GLU A 114 -6.01 -18.04 -17.64
N PHE A 115 -6.01 -16.73 -17.38
CA PHE A 115 -4.87 -15.97 -16.89
C PHE A 115 -5.01 -15.54 -15.42
N ASP A 116 -4.20 -16.14 -14.56
CA ASP A 116 -4.02 -15.70 -13.17
C ASP A 116 -2.85 -14.70 -13.08
N PRO A 117 -3.09 -13.41 -12.76
CA PRO A 117 -2.05 -12.40 -12.65
C PRO A 117 -1.10 -12.65 -11.47
N LEU A 118 -1.54 -13.27 -10.38
CA LEU A 118 -0.70 -13.55 -9.21
C LEU A 118 0.24 -14.72 -9.49
N ALA A 119 -0.28 -15.78 -10.11
CA ALA A 119 0.53 -16.91 -10.56
C ALA A 119 1.59 -16.46 -11.58
N TYR A 120 1.21 -15.56 -12.51
CA TYR A 120 2.15 -14.96 -13.45
C TYR A 120 3.26 -14.19 -12.74
N LEU A 121 2.94 -13.30 -11.80
CA LEU A 121 3.93 -12.51 -11.07
C LEU A 121 4.88 -13.40 -10.26
N LYS A 122 4.36 -14.43 -9.60
CA LYS A 122 5.17 -15.39 -8.83
C LYS A 122 6.12 -16.19 -9.70
N SER A 123 5.79 -16.40 -10.98
CA SER A 123 6.67 -17.06 -11.94
C SER A 123 7.89 -16.20 -12.36
N LEU A 124 7.83 -14.88 -12.18
CA LEU A 124 8.89 -13.95 -12.58
C LEU A 124 10.05 -13.98 -11.58
N LYS A 125 11.26 -14.19 -12.09
CA LYS A 125 12.46 -14.22 -11.24
C LYS A 125 12.75 -12.86 -10.62
N SER A 126 12.43 -11.79 -11.32
CA SER A 126 12.58 -10.42 -10.82
C SER A 126 11.65 -10.07 -9.65
N VAL A 127 10.57 -10.85 -9.45
CA VAL A 127 9.62 -10.65 -8.34
C VAL A 127 10.05 -11.44 -7.10
N VAL A 128 10.33 -12.74 -7.26
CA VAL A 128 10.56 -13.69 -6.15
C VAL A 128 12.06 -13.93 -5.84
N GLY A 129 12.94 -13.65 -6.79
CA GLY A 129 14.39 -13.87 -6.64
C GLY A 129 15.03 -12.97 -5.57
N ILE A 130 16.29 -13.29 -5.22
CA ILE A 130 17.09 -12.50 -4.28
C ILE A 130 17.26 -11.08 -4.82
N GLY A 131 16.96 -10.09 -3.97
CA GLY A 131 16.88 -8.69 -4.36
C GLY A 131 15.82 -8.43 -5.42
N GLY A 132 14.76 -9.23 -5.46
CA GLY A 132 13.58 -8.99 -6.27
C GLY A 132 12.61 -8.01 -5.59
N ILE A 133 11.52 -7.71 -6.28
CA ILE A 133 10.54 -6.69 -5.85
C ILE A 133 9.96 -6.99 -4.47
N ARG A 134 9.67 -8.26 -4.16
CA ARG A 134 9.14 -8.65 -2.84
C ARG A 134 10.10 -8.23 -1.72
N GLN A 135 11.39 -8.55 -1.89
CA GLN A 135 12.40 -8.23 -0.88
C GLN A 135 12.61 -6.71 -0.77
N GLU A 136 12.76 -6.01 -1.90
CA GLU A 136 12.96 -4.55 -1.90
C GLU A 136 11.79 -3.80 -1.26
N LEU A 137 10.56 -4.26 -1.51
CA LEU A 137 9.35 -3.68 -0.91
C LEU A 137 9.33 -3.86 0.60
N PHE A 138 9.72 -5.04 1.10
CA PHE A 138 9.71 -5.32 2.54
C PHE A 138 10.80 -4.52 3.26
N GLU A 139 11.99 -4.43 2.67
CA GLU A 139 13.08 -3.57 3.16
C GLU A 139 12.63 -2.10 3.22
N ALA A 140 11.96 -1.61 2.17
CA ALA A 140 11.44 -0.25 2.14
C ALA A 140 10.37 0.00 3.22
N LEU A 141 9.44 -0.95 3.41
CA LEU A 141 8.43 -0.87 4.47
C LEU A 141 9.06 -0.80 5.86
N ASP A 142 10.07 -1.63 6.11
CA ASP A 142 10.78 -1.65 7.39
C ASP A 142 11.49 -0.35 7.69
N ILE A 143 12.23 0.17 6.71
CA ILE A 143 12.96 1.42 6.85
C ILE A 143 11.98 2.57 7.06
N ALA A 144 11.00 2.74 6.17
CA ALA A 144 10.10 3.90 6.21
C ALA A 144 9.22 3.90 7.48
N LEU A 145 8.50 2.80 7.74
CA LEU A 145 7.55 2.74 8.86
C LEU A 145 8.24 2.50 10.20
N GLY A 146 9.37 1.79 10.23
CA GLY A 146 10.19 1.66 11.44
C GLY A 146 10.75 3.00 11.88
N SER A 147 11.30 3.78 10.94
CA SER A 147 11.83 5.12 11.24
C SER A 147 10.73 6.08 11.70
N LEU A 148 9.56 6.04 11.04
CA LEU A 148 8.40 6.84 11.45
C LEU A 148 7.93 6.46 12.86
N TYR A 149 7.81 5.16 13.16
CA TYR A 149 7.40 4.71 14.48
C TYR A 149 8.38 5.17 15.57
N ASN A 150 9.68 5.04 15.32
CA ASN A 150 10.72 5.51 16.23
C ASN A 150 10.58 7.01 16.48
N LEU A 151 10.42 7.82 15.42
CA LEU A 151 10.25 9.27 15.53
C LEU A 151 8.98 9.65 16.30
N LEU A 152 7.86 8.95 16.08
CA LEU A 152 6.62 9.21 16.81
C LEU A 152 6.72 8.83 18.29
N SER A 153 7.42 7.72 18.59
CA SER A 153 7.63 7.20 19.93
C SER A 153 8.63 8.01 20.77
N HIS A 154 9.51 8.76 20.12
CA HIS A 154 10.53 9.59 20.78
C HIS A 154 9.89 10.63 21.71
N SER A 155 10.33 10.68 22.98
CA SER A 155 9.89 11.69 23.95
C SER A 155 10.91 12.82 24.03
N LEU A 156 10.45 14.08 24.02
CA LEU A 156 11.27 15.30 24.13
C LEU A 156 12.24 15.34 25.34
N GLU A 157 12.09 14.45 26.33
CA GLU A 157 13.03 14.38 27.47
C GLU A 157 14.40 13.82 27.05
N ASP A 158 14.48 13.08 25.95
CA ASP A 158 15.73 12.69 25.31
C ASP A 158 16.05 13.71 24.21
N ASN A 159 16.91 14.69 24.49
CA ASN A 159 17.16 15.84 23.61
C ASN A 159 17.76 15.52 22.21
N ASP A 160 18.02 14.26 21.89
CA ASP A 160 18.49 13.82 20.57
C ASP A 160 17.68 12.61 20.08
N PHE A 161 17.29 12.62 18.80
CA PHE A 161 16.82 11.42 18.13
C PHE A 161 18.03 10.47 18.02
N GLN A 162 18.10 9.50 18.94
CA GLN A 162 19.15 8.50 18.98
C GLN A 162 19.22 7.82 17.59
N GLU A 163 20.36 7.95 16.91
CA GLU A 163 20.63 7.43 15.55
C GLU A 163 20.10 8.27 14.36
N GLY A 164 19.88 9.58 14.53
CA GLY A 164 19.41 10.45 13.42
C GLY A 164 20.27 10.43 12.16
N GLU A 165 21.60 10.43 12.28
CA GLU A 165 22.50 10.39 11.12
C GLU A 165 22.44 9.03 10.38
N GLN A 166 22.33 7.93 11.13
CA GLN A 166 22.19 6.58 10.58
C GLN A 166 20.83 6.40 9.91
N THR A 167 19.77 6.88 10.55
CA THR A 167 18.41 6.87 10.00
C THR A 167 18.35 7.71 8.73
N ALA A 168 18.90 8.93 8.74
CA ALA A 168 18.98 9.78 7.54
C ALA A 168 19.82 9.16 6.41
N ALA A 169 20.88 8.41 6.73
CA ALA A 169 21.63 7.65 5.73
C ALA A 169 20.79 6.52 5.13
N LEU A 170 20.07 5.76 5.95
CA LEU A 170 19.18 4.67 5.51
C LEU A 170 18.03 5.19 4.64
N LEU A 171 17.41 6.32 5.01
CA LEU A 171 16.33 6.95 4.23
C LEU A 171 16.82 7.41 2.86
N ARG A 172 18.02 8.00 2.76
CA ARG A 172 18.61 8.40 1.47
C ARG A 172 18.87 7.21 0.54
N THR A 173 19.24 6.05 1.10
CA THR A 173 19.40 4.82 0.30
C THR A 173 18.06 4.17 -0.08
N ALA A 174 17.02 4.36 0.74
CA ALA A 174 15.70 3.78 0.52
C ALA A 174 14.85 4.58 -0.47
N SER A 175 15.05 5.89 -0.62
CA SER A 175 14.17 6.78 -1.40
C SER A 175 14.24 6.58 -2.93
N VAL A 176 15.12 5.71 -3.42
CA VAL A 176 15.19 5.35 -4.83
C VAL A 176 14.07 4.35 -5.15
N GLY A 177 13.44 4.46 -6.32
CA GLY A 177 12.48 3.46 -6.80
C GLY A 177 13.10 2.07 -6.91
N PHE A 178 12.30 1.04 -7.27
CA PHE A 178 12.80 -0.33 -7.37
C PHE A 178 14.09 -0.42 -8.20
N ARG A 179 15.15 -1.02 -7.63
CA ARG A 179 16.48 -1.08 -8.27
C ARG A 179 16.42 -1.85 -9.58
N LYS A 180 15.66 -2.95 -9.60
CA LYS A 180 15.48 -3.81 -10.77
C LYS A 180 14.28 -3.42 -11.63
N ARG A 181 13.84 -2.15 -11.60
CA ARG A 181 12.65 -1.71 -12.32
C ARG A 181 12.73 -1.92 -13.84
N GLU A 182 13.90 -1.82 -14.44
CA GLU A 182 14.03 -2.06 -15.87
C GLU A 182 14.01 -3.55 -16.20
N GLU A 183 14.60 -4.38 -15.33
CA GLU A 183 14.71 -5.82 -15.51
C GLU A 183 13.35 -6.52 -15.49
N TRP A 184 12.48 -6.26 -14.50
CA TRP A 184 11.15 -6.87 -14.47
C TRP A 184 10.24 -6.36 -15.60
N MET A 185 10.30 -5.07 -15.98
CA MET A 185 9.52 -4.56 -17.11
C MET A 185 9.93 -5.24 -18.41
N LEU A 186 11.22 -5.52 -18.58
CA LEU A 186 11.77 -6.23 -19.73
C LEU A 186 11.42 -7.73 -19.69
N GLU A 187 11.41 -8.37 -18.51
CA GLU A 187 10.93 -9.74 -18.31
C GLU A 187 9.44 -9.87 -18.67
N ILE A 188 8.61 -8.92 -18.23
CA ILE A 188 7.17 -8.85 -18.53
C ILE A 188 6.95 -8.70 -20.04
N ASN A 189 7.65 -7.75 -20.68
CA ASN A 189 7.49 -7.50 -22.13
C ASN A 189 8.01 -8.65 -23.01
N ARG A 190 8.92 -9.49 -22.51
CA ARG A 190 9.43 -10.67 -23.23
C ARG A 190 8.56 -11.90 -23.05
N THR A 191 7.77 -11.95 -21.98
CA THR A 191 6.91 -13.10 -21.69
C THR A 191 5.59 -12.92 -22.44
N PRO A 192 5.27 -13.78 -23.43
CA PRO A 192 4.09 -13.62 -24.24
C PRO A 192 2.83 -13.82 -23.40
N PHE A 193 1.92 -12.85 -23.46
CA PHE A 193 0.54 -13.00 -23.01
C PHE A 193 -0.21 -13.79 -24.09
N LYS A 194 -0.92 -14.85 -23.71
CA LYS A 194 -1.87 -15.48 -24.64
C LYS A 194 -2.97 -14.45 -24.92
N ALA A 195 -3.11 -14.07 -26.19
CA ALA A 195 -4.19 -13.19 -26.60
C ALA A 195 -5.45 -14.04 -26.71
N ASP A 196 -6.45 -13.78 -25.87
CA ASP A 196 -7.77 -14.34 -26.08
C ASP A 196 -8.47 -13.55 -27.18
N VAL A 197 -9.04 -14.23 -28.17
CA VAL A 197 -9.67 -13.62 -29.36
C VAL A 197 -11.15 -13.31 -29.09
N GLY A 198 -11.57 -13.36 -27.83
CA GLY A 198 -12.93 -13.06 -27.39
C GLY A 198 -13.17 -11.55 -27.22
N ASN A 199 -14.45 -11.15 -27.22
CA ASN A 199 -14.92 -9.81 -26.82
C ASN A 199 -14.66 -9.54 -25.32
N GLU A 200 -13.42 -9.68 -24.87
CA GLU A 200 -13.02 -9.40 -23.50
C GLU A 200 -13.01 -7.89 -23.28
N GLN A 201 -13.57 -7.44 -22.16
CA GLN A 201 -13.48 -6.06 -21.74
C GLN A 201 -12.02 -5.69 -21.54
N ALA A 202 -11.62 -4.48 -21.95
CA ALA A 202 -10.22 -4.02 -21.84
C ALA A 202 -9.67 -4.09 -20.40
N THR A 203 -10.53 -4.09 -19.38
CA THR A 203 -10.17 -4.25 -17.96
C THR A 203 -9.77 -5.68 -17.58
N GLN A 204 -10.11 -6.67 -18.39
CA GLN A 204 -9.78 -8.08 -18.21
C GLN A 204 -8.51 -8.51 -18.96
N ASP A 205 -8.02 -7.66 -19.87
CA ASP A 205 -6.81 -7.94 -20.64
C ASP A 205 -5.61 -8.21 -19.70
N PRO A 206 -4.93 -9.36 -19.86
CA PRO A 206 -3.78 -9.74 -19.03
C PRO A 206 -2.67 -8.68 -18.94
N ARG A 207 -2.38 -7.97 -20.04
CA ARG A 207 -1.36 -6.91 -20.05
C ARG A 207 -1.82 -5.71 -19.25
N VAL A 208 -3.10 -5.36 -19.35
CA VAL A 208 -3.69 -4.26 -18.58
C VAL A 208 -3.62 -4.58 -17.09
N LYS A 209 -4.03 -5.78 -16.65
CA LYS A 209 -3.93 -6.21 -15.25
C LYS A 209 -2.50 -6.11 -14.72
N ILE A 210 -1.53 -6.70 -15.42
CA ILE A 210 -0.12 -6.65 -15.01
C ILE A 210 0.40 -5.21 -15.01
N THR A 211 0.02 -4.38 -15.98
CA THR A 211 0.42 -2.97 -16.02
C THR A 211 -0.09 -2.20 -14.80
N VAL A 212 -1.35 -2.42 -14.41
CA VAL A 212 -1.94 -1.79 -13.21
C VAL A 212 -1.20 -2.27 -11.97
N ILE A 213 -0.90 -3.57 -11.85
CA ILE A 213 -0.14 -4.10 -10.71
C ILE A 213 1.25 -3.45 -10.62
N CYS A 214 1.99 -3.42 -11.74
CA CYS A 214 3.31 -2.79 -11.76
C CYS A 214 3.25 -1.31 -11.37
N LYS A 215 2.24 -0.59 -11.87
CA LYS A 215 2.02 0.81 -11.55
C LYS A 215 1.69 1.03 -10.08
N ALA A 216 0.81 0.22 -9.51
CA ALA A 216 0.42 0.30 -8.10
C ALA A 216 1.61 -0.03 -7.17
N LEU A 217 2.44 -1.02 -7.48
CA LEU A 217 3.69 -1.29 -6.75
C LEU A 217 4.64 -0.09 -6.79
N CYS A 218 4.83 0.52 -7.97
CA CYS A 218 5.68 1.70 -8.11
C CYS A 218 5.16 2.90 -7.33
N ASN A 219 3.84 3.12 -7.36
CA ASN A 219 3.20 4.19 -6.60
C ASN A 219 3.35 3.95 -5.09
N PHE A 220 3.12 2.72 -4.63
CA PHE A 220 3.29 2.35 -3.23
C PHE A 220 4.70 2.67 -2.73
N LYS A 221 5.73 2.30 -3.51
CA LYS A 221 7.12 2.63 -3.18
C LYS A 221 7.37 4.15 -3.17
N ALA A 222 6.78 4.89 -4.10
CA ALA A 222 6.88 6.35 -4.13
C ALA A 222 6.21 6.99 -2.90
N HIS A 223 5.04 6.49 -2.48
CA HIS A 223 4.37 6.97 -1.28
C HIS A 223 5.11 6.60 0.01
N LEU A 224 5.81 5.46 0.07
CA LEU A 224 6.77 5.21 1.15
C LEU A 224 7.87 6.27 1.18
N GLY A 225 8.35 6.72 0.01
CA GLY A 225 9.30 7.83 -0.10
C GLY A 225 8.79 9.14 0.53
N LEU A 226 7.48 9.41 0.49
CA LEU A 226 6.90 10.56 1.17
C LEU A 226 6.99 10.44 2.70
N ILE A 227 6.83 9.22 3.25
CA ILE A 227 7.08 8.96 4.67
C ILE A 227 8.55 9.17 5.00
N GLU A 228 9.46 8.69 4.15
CA GLU A 228 10.90 8.85 4.33
C GLU A 228 11.29 10.34 4.35
N GLU A 229 10.75 11.15 3.43
CA GLU A 229 10.94 12.61 3.40
C GLU A 229 10.36 13.29 4.64
N LEU A 230 9.18 12.86 5.08
CA LEU A 230 8.52 13.38 6.27
C LEU A 230 9.38 13.14 7.52
N VAL A 231 9.92 11.92 7.67
CA VAL A 231 10.81 11.57 8.76
C VAL A 231 12.11 12.39 8.68
N ALA A 232 12.73 12.48 7.51
CA ALA A 232 13.99 13.22 7.32
C ALA A 232 13.87 14.70 7.70
N LYS A 233 12.76 15.36 7.37
CA LYS A 233 12.48 16.76 7.74
C LYS A 233 12.42 16.97 9.25
N ASN A 234 11.99 15.97 10.00
CA ASN A 234 11.72 16.06 11.43
C ASN A 234 12.84 15.49 12.31
N ILE A 235 13.82 14.77 11.74
CA ILE A 235 15.03 14.32 12.44
C ILE A 235 16.07 15.47 12.57
N THR A 236 16.04 16.46 11.67
CA THR A 236 17.02 17.56 11.63
C THR A 236 16.64 18.80 12.44
N LEU A 237 15.50 18.78 13.14
CA LEU A 237 14.97 19.87 13.98
C LEU A 237 15.28 19.63 15.45
#